data_AF-A0A1I0D2F9-F1
#
_entry.id   AF-A0A1I0D2F9-F1
#
_cell.length_a   1.000
_cell.length_b   1.000
_cell.length_c   1.000
_cell.angle_alpha   90.00
_cell.angle_beta   90.00
_cell.angle_gamma   90.00
#
_symmetry.space_group_name_H-M   'P 1'
#
loop_
_entity.id
_entity.type
_entity.pdbx_description
1 polymer ?
#
loop_
_entity_poly.entity_id
_entity_poly.type
_entity_poly.pdbx_seq_one_letter_code
_entity_poly.pdbx_strand_id
1 'polypeptide(L)'
;MEKVLEVLDVELFVLENHPPKLRITASGNIPGEGWANPRLEPFVFIQPPPDGIYDFDFVADPPQEPATDAITPIGVVHLWDPLPPDAKGVRIHVKHDSKKALLGNFKHPERNPGLGNSEHSKRNPNLGNSQHPKRNPSRFTFVDQESVKRVVFFPQASGPLGAKEKPQEASLEYTGPEGHFVFRGAQITQQQTVAGTLVSVNFRSGAADEPSMDFALVLPPVELGEELRQNFKTMGILIHGRGFVVDHTGAQLTYETVNLEGIAEYIPVL
;
A
#
# COMPACT_ATOMS: atom_id res chain seq x y z
N MET A 1 12.88 19.48 4.59
CA MET A 1 11.60 18.94 4.09
C MET A 1 11.26 19.59 2.77
N GLU A 2 10.74 18.79 1.84
CA GLU A 2 10.28 19.23 0.53
C GLU A 2 9.01 18.47 0.13
N LYS A 3 8.19 19.08 -0.76
CA LYS A 3 7.01 18.41 -1.32
C LYS A 3 7.43 17.29 -2.28
N VAL A 4 6.69 16.19 -2.23
CA VAL A 4 6.76 15.07 -3.19
C VAL A 4 6.48 15.61 -4.61
N LEU A 5 7.03 15.00 -5.66
CA LEU A 5 6.93 15.53 -7.04
C LEU A 5 5.49 15.55 -7.54
N GLU A 6 4.82 14.42 -7.39
CA GLU A 6 3.46 14.18 -7.81
C GLU A 6 2.79 13.19 -6.86
N VAL A 7 1.46 13.25 -6.81
CA VAL A 7 0.64 12.34 -6.03
C VAL A 7 -0.03 11.36 -6.98
N LEU A 8 0.30 10.09 -6.84
CA LEU A 8 -0.26 9.02 -7.63
C LEU A 8 -1.67 8.68 -7.14
N ASP A 9 -1.83 8.56 -5.83
CA ASP A 9 -3.12 8.22 -5.25
C ASP A 9 -3.38 8.76 -3.86
N VAL A 10 -4.66 8.96 -3.55
CA VAL A 10 -5.17 9.45 -2.27
C VAL A 10 -6.43 8.66 -1.92
N GLU A 11 -6.36 7.86 -0.87
CA GLU A 11 -7.49 7.10 -0.34
C GLU A 11 -7.93 7.63 1.02
N LEU A 12 -9.24 7.60 1.24
CA LEU A 12 -9.89 8.03 2.47
C LEU A 12 -10.70 6.88 3.05
N PHE A 13 -10.46 6.58 4.32
CA PHE A 13 -11.21 5.55 5.03
C PHE A 13 -11.67 6.08 6.39
N VAL A 14 -12.99 6.14 6.59
CA VAL A 14 -13.56 6.51 7.88
C VAL A 14 -13.47 5.31 8.82
N LEU A 15 -12.79 5.50 9.94
CA LEU A 15 -12.76 4.54 11.04
C LEU A 15 -13.97 4.83 11.93
N GLU A 16 -14.87 3.86 12.06
CA GLU A 16 -16.13 3.92 12.82
C GLU A 16 -15.91 3.87 14.34
N ASN A 17 -15.04 4.75 14.84
CA ASN A 17 -14.81 4.97 16.27
C ASN A 17 -15.82 6.01 16.80
N HIS A 18 -15.88 6.18 18.12
CA HIS A 18 -16.68 7.22 18.76
C HIS A 18 -15.76 8.15 19.59
N PRO A 19 -15.35 9.33 19.06
CA PRO A 19 -15.71 9.93 17.77
C PRO A 19 -15.03 9.29 16.56
N PRO A 20 -15.60 9.42 15.33
CA PRO A 20 -15.04 8.82 14.13
C PRO A 20 -13.71 9.46 13.77
N LYS A 21 -12.82 8.68 13.16
CA LYS A 21 -11.50 9.13 12.70
C LYS A 21 -11.40 8.95 11.20
N LEU A 22 -10.55 9.71 10.55
CA LEU A 22 -10.30 9.58 9.12
C LEU A 22 -8.86 9.14 8.87
N ARG A 23 -8.70 7.98 8.24
CA ARG A 23 -7.42 7.55 7.68
C ARG A 23 -7.28 8.10 6.27
N ILE A 24 -6.21 8.85 6.05
CA ILE A 24 -5.78 9.33 4.74
C ILE A 24 -4.55 8.53 4.35
N THR A 25 -4.58 7.87 3.20
CA THR A 25 -3.41 7.21 2.62
C THR A 25 -3.06 7.93 1.33
N ALA A 26 -1.85 8.47 1.24
CA ALA A 26 -1.37 9.10 0.01
C ALA A 26 -0.13 8.37 -0.49
N SER A 27 -0.01 8.20 -1.80
CA SER A 27 1.19 7.72 -2.46
C SER A 27 1.58 8.64 -3.60
N GLY A 28 2.87 8.79 -3.84
CA GLY A 28 3.43 9.74 -4.79
C GLY A 28 4.83 9.33 -5.23
N ASN A 29 5.49 10.21 -5.98
CA ASN A 29 6.82 9.99 -6.52
C ASN A 29 7.82 11.05 -6.07
N ILE A 30 9.05 10.64 -5.78
CA ILE A 30 10.18 11.49 -5.35
C ILE A 30 11.36 11.36 -6.33
N PRO A 31 12.23 12.38 -6.43
CA PRO A 31 13.43 12.30 -7.23
C PRO A 31 14.49 11.53 -6.44
N GLY A 32 14.93 10.40 -6.98
CA GLY A 32 15.96 9.50 -6.46
C GLY A 32 15.55 8.72 -5.22
N GLU A 33 16.56 8.17 -4.54
CA GLU A 33 16.41 7.34 -3.35
C GLU A 33 16.87 8.07 -2.08
N GLY A 34 16.56 7.53 -0.90
CA GLY A 34 17.06 8.05 0.38
C GLY A 34 16.25 9.18 1.01
N TRP A 35 15.08 9.51 0.45
CA TRP A 35 14.12 10.38 1.14
C TRP A 35 13.51 9.66 2.34
N ALA A 36 13.28 10.39 3.42
CA ALA A 36 12.79 9.85 4.68
C ALA A 36 11.59 10.64 5.23
N ASN A 37 10.95 10.09 6.26
CA ASN A 37 9.87 10.74 7.02
C ASN A 37 8.71 11.33 6.16
N PRO A 38 8.11 10.55 5.25
CA PRO A 38 6.94 11.01 4.51
C PRO A 38 5.79 11.31 5.46
N ARG A 39 5.17 12.48 5.28
CA ARG A 39 4.08 12.97 6.14
C ARG A 39 3.11 13.85 5.37
N LEU A 40 1.86 13.87 5.83
CA LEU A 40 0.86 14.84 5.39
C LEU A 40 0.81 15.96 6.42
N GLU A 41 1.13 17.17 6.00
CA GLU A 41 1.04 18.37 6.84
C GLU A 41 -0.28 19.09 6.55
N PRO A 42 -1.20 19.18 7.53
CA PRO A 42 -2.47 19.85 7.32
C PRO A 42 -2.27 21.35 7.12
N PHE A 43 -3.01 21.93 6.18
CA PHE A 43 -3.07 23.38 6.06
C PHE A 43 -3.85 23.95 7.24
N VAL A 44 -3.27 24.92 7.94
CA VAL A 44 -3.92 25.54 9.11
C VAL A 44 -4.92 26.57 8.64
N PHE A 45 -6.21 26.24 8.76
CA PHE A 45 -7.30 27.17 8.48
C PHE A 45 -7.77 27.89 9.75
N ILE A 46 -8.01 29.21 9.65
CA ILE A 46 -8.63 30.00 10.74
C ILE A 46 -10.12 29.64 10.90
N GLN A 47 -10.78 29.29 9.78
CA GLN A 47 -12.17 28.82 9.74
C GLN A 47 -12.25 27.56 8.88
N PRO A 48 -13.12 26.59 9.21
CA PRO A 48 -13.31 25.40 8.37
C PRO A 48 -13.56 25.76 6.90
N PRO A 49 -12.97 25.03 5.93
CA PRO A 49 -13.18 25.28 4.51
C PRO A 49 -14.68 25.23 4.15
N PRO A 50 -15.25 26.26 3.51
CA PRO A 50 -16.67 26.28 3.16
C PRO A 50 -17.11 25.13 2.23
N ASP A 51 -16.19 24.60 1.44
CA ASP A 51 -16.41 23.46 0.56
C ASP A 51 -16.29 22.10 1.26
N GLY A 52 -15.87 22.08 2.54
CA GLY A 52 -15.61 20.88 3.33
C GLY A 52 -14.41 20.07 2.84
N ILE A 53 -13.54 20.64 2.00
CA ILE A 53 -12.35 19.97 1.47
C ILE A 53 -11.13 20.55 2.17
N TYR A 54 -10.45 19.70 2.92
CA TYR A 54 -9.29 20.12 3.69
C TYR A 54 -7.99 19.83 2.94
N ASP A 55 -7.12 20.83 2.90
CA ASP A 55 -5.85 20.75 2.18
C ASP A 55 -4.74 20.18 3.08
N PHE A 56 -3.90 19.33 2.51
CA PHE A 56 -2.69 18.79 3.12
C PHE A 56 -1.52 18.90 2.15
N ASP A 57 -0.33 19.20 2.64
CA ASP A 57 0.91 19.09 1.87
C ASP A 57 1.53 17.69 2.06
N PHE A 58 1.83 17.00 0.97
CA PHE A 58 2.58 15.74 1.02
C PHE A 58 4.08 16.04 0.91
N VAL A 59 4.77 15.92 2.04
CA VAL A 59 6.19 16.23 2.19
C VAL A 59 7.00 15.04 2.66
N ALA A 60 8.29 15.08 2.36
CA ALA A 60 9.30 14.17 2.88
C ALA A 60 10.62 14.93 3.09
N ASP A 61 11.55 14.33 3.84
CA ASP A 61 12.87 14.89 4.07
C ASP A 61 13.85 14.40 2.99
N PRO A 62 14.51 15.31 2.25
CA PRO A 62 15.42 14.92 1.17
C PRO A 62 16.71 14.28 1.73
N PRO A 63 17.37 13.40 0.95
CA PRO A 63 18.66 12.83 1.31
C PRO A 63 19.75 13.92 1.45
N GLN A 64 20.78 13.65 2.26
CA GLN A 64 21.93 14.56 2.43
C GLN A 64 22.85 14.58 1.19
N GLU A 65 22.89 13.47 0.46
CA GLU A 65 23.59 13.37 -0.82
C GLU A 65 22.60 13.58 -1.97
N PRO A 66 23.05 14.16 -3.11
CA PRO A 66 22.17 14.42 -4.24
C PRO A 66 21.48 13.14 -4.69
N ALA A 67 20.16 13.23 -4.82
CA ALA A 67 19.34 12.10 -5.22
C ALA A 67 19.71 11.68 -6.65
N THR A 68 19.73 10.37 -6.91
CA THR A 68 19.92 9.81 -8.25
C THR A 68 18.81 10.27 -9.21
N ASP A 69 19.07 10.30 -10.52
CA ASP A 69 18.06 10.66 -11.54
C ASP A 69 16.92 9.61 -11.69
N ALA A 70 16.75 8.72 -10.71
CA ALA A 70 15.66 7.77 -10.67
C ALA A 70 14.37 8.43 -10.15
N ILE A 71 13.21 7.87 -10.47
CA ILE A 71 11.93 8.24 -9.83
C ILE A 71 11.54 7.10 -8.91
N THR A 72 11.37 7.39 -7.63
CA THR A 72 11.04 6.36 -6.63
C THR A 72 9.66 6.63 -6.04
N PRO A 73 8.81 5.62 -5.86
CA PRO A 73 7.53 5.79 -5.17
C PRO A 73 7.76 6.03 -3.67
N ILE A 74 6.88 6.82 -3.05
CA ILE A 74 6.82 7.05 -1.60
C ILE A 74 5.36 7.06 -1.12
N GLY A 75 5.12 6.59 0.10
CA GLY A 75 3.78 6.53 0.68
C GLY A 75 3.70 7.06 2.11
N VAL A 76 2.52 7.54 2.49
CA VAL A 76 2.21 8.01 3.84
C VAL A 76 0.82 7.57 4.26
N VAL A 77 0.66 7.26 5.54
CA VAL A 77 -0.63 7.14 6.21
C VAL A 77 -0.72 8.26 7.25
N HIS A 78 -1.81 9.02 7.21
CA HIS A 78 -2.12 10.05 8.19
C HIS A 78 -3.46 9.71 8.85
N LEU A 79 -3.44 9.56 10.16
CA LEU A 79 -4.65 9.40 10.95
C LEU A 79 -5.10 10.77 11.44
N TRP A 80 -6.28 11.19 10.99
CA TRP A 80 -6.90 12.42 11.43
C TRP A 80 -7.95 12.14 12.51
N ASP A 81 -7.68 12.62 13.72
CA ASP A 81 -8.45 12.34 14.92
C ASP A 81 -8.73 13.65 15.71
N PRO A 82 -10.01 14.01 15.93
CA PRO A 82 -11.22 13.42 15.35
C PRO A 82 -11.48 13.92 13.92
N LEU A 83 -12.24 13.16 13.13
CA LEU A 83 -12.73 13.60 11.82
C LEU A 83 -13.66 14.81 11.99
N PRO A 84 -13.38 15.97 11.36
CA PRO A 84 -14.30 17.11 11.42
C PRO A 84 -15.67 16.75 10.83
N PRO A 85 -16.78 17.16 11.47
CA PRO A 85 -18.13 16.76 11.07
C PRO A 85 -18.57 17.32 9.71
N ASP A 86 -17.95 18.40 9.26
CA ASP A 86 -18.17 19.06 7.97
C ASP A 86 -17.17 18.63 6.88
N ALA A 87 -16.23 17.75 7.20
CA ALA A 87 -15.31 17.21 6.22
C ALA A 87 -16.05 16.37 5.18
N LYS A 88 -15.89 16.76 3.92
CA LYS A 88 -16.39 16.06 2.72
C LYS A 88 -15.27 15.36 1.96
N GLY A 89 -14.02 15.65 2.28
CA GLY A 89 -12.86 15.11 1.61
C GLY A 89 -11.59 15.86 1.94
N VAL A 90 -10.51 15.49 1.25
CA VAL A 90 -9.21 16.13 1.39
C VAL A 90 -8.61 16.42 0.02
N ARG A 91 -7.65 17.32 -0.02
CA ARG A 91 -6.87 17.65 -1.21
C ARG A 91 -5.41 17.65 -0.83
N ILE A 92 -4.65 16.79 -1.51
CA ILE A 92 -3.23 16.61 -1.25
C ILE A 92 -2.45 17.43 -2.27
N HIS A 93 -1.68 18.39 -1.80
CA HIS A 93 -0.80 19.25 -2.58
C HIS A 93 0.61 18.66 -2.62
N VAL A 94 1.18 18.65 -3.81
CA VAL A 94 2.53 18.21 -4.13
C VAL A 94 3.25 19.32 -4.90
N LYS A 95 4.50 19.09 -5.32
CA LYS A 95 5.34 20.13 -5.92
C LYS A 95 4.75 20.71 -7.20
N HIS A 96 4.16 19.87 -8.05
CA HIS A 96 3.66 20.28 -9.37
C HIS A 96 2.15 20.10 -9.58
N ASP A 97 1.44 19.53 -8.60
CA ASP A 97 0.03 19.18 -8.76
C ASP A 97 -0.71 19.14 -7.42
N SER A 98 -2.01 18.84 -7.45
CA SER A 98 -2.80 18.46 -6.28
C SER A 98 -3.85 17.42 -6.66
N LYS A 99 -4.10 16.45 -5.78
CA LYS A 99 -5.15 15.43 -5.98
C LYS A 99 -6.19 15.52 -4.88
N LYS A 100 -7.46 15.63 -5.31
CA LYS A 100 -8.62 15.69 -4.42
C LYS A 100 -9.24 14.30 -4.28
N ALA A 101 -9.50 13.90 -3.04
CA ALA A 101 -10.26 12.71 -2.68
C ALA A 101 -11.50 13.10 -1.89
N LEU A 102 -12.65 12.49 -2.22
CA LEU A 102 -13.92 12.74 -1.56
C LEU A 102 -14.25 11.58 -0.61
N LEU A 103 -14.81 11.89 0.55
CA LEU A 103 -15.43 10.89 1.42
C LEU A 103 -16.69 10.40 0.71
N GLY A 104 -16.64 9.18 0.18
CA GLY A 104 -17.81 8.56 -0.45
C GLY A 104 -18.88 8.24 0.59
N ASN A 105 -20.15 8.46 0.25
CA ASN A 105 -21.26 7.80 0.94
C ASN A 105 -21.19 6.30 0.61
N PHE A 106 -20.39 5.54 1.35
CA PHE A 106 -20.24 4.10 1.13
C PHE A 106 -21.56 3.39 1.43
N LYS A 107 -22.38 3.16 0.41
CA LYS A 107 -23.38 2.10 0.45
C LYS A 107 -22.63 0.77 0.46
N HIS A 108 -22.68 0.11 1.61
CA HIS A 108 -22.40 -1.31 1.77
C HIS A 108 -23.14 -2.10 0.66
N PRO A 109 -22.51 -3.03 -0.08
CA PRO A 109 -23.29 -3.96 -0.87
C PRO A 109 -24.03 -4.86 0.11
N GLU A 110 -25.31 -4.56 0.34
CA GLU A 110 -26.21 -5.37 1.13
C GLU A 110 -26.29 -6.79 0.56
N ARG A 111 -26.41 -7.74 1.49
CA ARG A 111 -26.79 -9.13 1.24
C ARG A 111 -27.91 -9.20 0.21
N ASN A 112 -27.73 -9.96 -0.86
CA ASN A 112 -28.85 -10.44 -1.68
C ASN A 112 -29.40 -11.74 -1.08
N PRO A 113 -30.64 -11.79 -0.57
CA PRO A 113 -31.39 -13.03 -0.46
C PRO A 113 -32.23 -13.22 -1.73
N GLY A 114 -32.25 -14.44 -2.27
CA GLY A 114 -33.42 -14.94 -2.98
C GLY A 114 -33.33 -15.02 -4.51
N LEU A 115 -33.10 -16.26 -4.95
CA LEU A 115 -33.66 -16.90 -6.16
C LEU A 115 -34.97 -16.30 -6.70
N GLY A 116 -35.07 -16.17 -8.03
CA GLY A 116 -36.36 -16.08 -8.73
C GLY A 116 -36.28 -15.75 -10.22
N ASN A 117 -36.25 -16.80 -11.05
CA ASN A 117 -36.98 -17.00 -12.34
C ASN A 117 -36.97 -15.87 -13.39
N SER A 118 -36.26 -16.00 -14.52
CA SER A 118 -36.59 -16.73 -15.76
C SER A 118 -37.30 -15.89 -16.84
N GLU A 119 -36.63 -15.83 -18.01
CA GLU A 119 -37.14 -15.86 -19.38
C GLU A 119 -37.17 -14.63 -20.31
N HIS A 120 -36.55 -14.88 -21.48
CA HIS A 120 -36.73 -14.35 -22.85
C HIS A 120 -36.24 -12.95 -23.25
N SER A 121 -35.14 -12.90 -24.03
CA SER A 121 -35.25 -12.55 -25.46
C SER A 121 -33.98 -12.83 -26.30
N LYS A 122 -34.16 -13.71 -27.29
CA LYS A 122 -33.61 -13.76 -28.67
C LYS A 122 -32.09 -13.66 -28.95
N ARG A 123 -31.63 -14.77 -29.56
CA ARG A 123 -30.42 -15.03 -30.35
C ARG A 123 -29.79 -13.83 -31.09
N ASN A 124 -28.47 -13.77 -31.04
CA ASN A 124 -27.64 -13.47 -32.21
C ASN A 124 -26.35 -14.33 -32.16
N PRO A 125 -26.11 -15.29 -33.08
CA PRO A 125 -24.88 -16.07 -33.10
C PRO A 125 -23.90 -15.38 -34.05
N ASN A 126 -23.02 -14.54 -33.51
CA ASN A 126 -21.72 -14.14 -34.07
C ASN A 126 -21.26 -12.84 -33.41
N LEU A 127 -20.45 -12.95 -32.36
CA LEU A 127 -19.39 -11.99 -32.10
C LEU A 127 -18.21 -12.78 -31.54
N GLY A 128 -17.06 -12.66 -32.20
CA GLY A 128 -15.87 -13.44 -31.91
C GLY A 128 -15.38 -13.28 -30.48
N ASN A 129 -14.60 -14.27 -30.05
CA ASN A 129 -13.79 -14.26 -28.83
C ASN A 129 -13.15 -12.89 -28.57
N SER A 130 -13.78 -12.06 -27.76
CA SER A 130 -13.09 -11.01 -27.01
C SER A 130 -12.45 -11.70 -25.81
N GLN A 131 -11.29 -12.34 -26.02
CA GLN A 131 -10.36 -12.57 -24.93
C GLN A 131 -9.91 -11.19 -24.45
N HIS A 132 -10.69 -10.57 -23.57
CA HIS A 132 -10.20 -9.48 -22.75
C HIS A 132 -9.02 -10.06 -21.95
N PRO A 133 -7.82 -9.47 -22.03
CA PRO A 133 -6.66 -10.03 -21.35
C PRO A 133 -6.99 -10.09 -19.86
N LYS A 134 -6.96 -11.29 -19.27
CA LYS A 134 -6.98 -11.45 -17.80
C LYS A 134 -5.88 -10.55 -17.25
N ARG A 135 -6.26 -9.52 -16.50
CA ARG A 135 -5.31 -8.59 -15.89
C ARG A 135 -4.80 -9.21 -14.60
N ASN A 136 -3.49 -9.38 -14.50
CA ASN A 136 -2.84 -9.80 -13.27
C ASN A 136 -2.47 -8.56 -12.45
N PRO A 137 -2.65 -8.55 -11.13
CA PRO A 137 -2.24 -7.41 -10.33
C PRO A 137 -0.73 -7.15 -10.43
N SER A 138 -0.36 -5.89 -10.63
CA SER A 138 1.02 -5.43 -10.68
C SER A 138 1.46 -4.77 -9.37
N ARG A 139 0.53 -4.33 -8.53
CA ARG A 139 0.77 -3.75 -7.21
C ARG A 139 -0.15 -4.36 -6.18
N PHE A 140 0.38 -4.59 -4.99
CA PHE A 140 -0.39 -4.94 -3.81
C PHE A 140 -0.06 -3.98 -2.68
N THR A 141 -1.08 -3.44 -2.04
CA THR A 141 -0.95 -2.60 -0.84
C THR A 141 -1.63 -3.30 0.32
N PHE A 142 -0.96 -3.39 1.46
CA PHE A 142 -1.46 -4.00 2.68
C PHE A 142 -1.36 -3.02 3.83
N VAL A 143 -2.38 -3.00 4.67
CA VAL A 143 -2.37 -2.26 5.94
C VAL A 143 -2.91 -3.14 7.06
N ASP A 144 -2.37 -3.00 8.26
CA ASP A 144 -2.95 -3.63 9.44
C ASP A 144 -4.24 -2.93 9.90
N GLN A 145 -4.97 -3.55 10.82
CA GLN A 145 -6.24 -3.01 11.32
C GLN A 145 -6.07 -1.67 12.03
N GLU A 146 -4.94 -1.46 12.69
CA GLU A 146 -4.60 -0.21 13.38
C GLU A 146 -3.99 0.83 12.44
N SER A 147 -3.68 0.46 11.20
CA SER A 147 -3.04 1.30 10.17
C SER A 147 -1.67 1.84 10.55
N VAL A 148 -0.99 1.14 11.44
CA VAL A 148 0.37 1.47 11.90
C VAL A 148 1.40 0.75 11.03
N LYS A 149 1.04 -0.39 10.43
CA LYS A 149 1.90 -1.18 9.53
C LYS A 149 1.36 -1.13 8.11
N ARG A 150 2.24 -0.84 7.15
CA ARG A 150 1.93 -0.83 5.72
C ARG A 150 2.99 -1.60 4.94
N VAL A 151 2.53 -2.39 3.97
CA VAL A 151 3.38 -3.09 3.01
C VAL A 151 2.94 -2.73 1.60
N VAL A 152 3.88 -2.37 0.73
CA VAL A 152 3.64 -2.27 -0.71
C VAL A 152 4.50 -3.28 -1.40
N PHE A 153 3.89 -4.13 -2.21
CA PHE A 153 4.57 -5.19 -2.92
C PHE A 153 4.31 -5.11 -4.42
N PHE A 154 5.38 -5.11 -5.20
CA PHE A 154 5.39 -5.28 -6.64
C PHE A 154 6.04 -6.64 -6.95
N PRO A 155 5.29 -7.65 -7.42
CA PRO A 155 5.86 -8.95 -7.75
C PRO A 155 6.92 -8.87 -8.85
N GLN A 156 6.75 -7.90 -9.76
CA GLN A 156 7.69 -7.49 -10.79
C GLN A 156 7.71 -5.96 -10.81
N ALA A 157 8.85 -5.34 -10.49
CA ALA A 157 8.98 -3.88 -10.53
C ALA A 157 9.15 -3.39 -11.98
N SER A 158 8.43 -2.35 -12.33
CA SER A 158 8.61 -1.63 -13.59
C SER A 158 9.97 -0.92 -13.56
N GLY A 159 10.95 -1.47 -14.29
CA GLY A 159 12.20 -0.76 -14.56
C GLY A 159 11.96 0.46 -15.47
N PRO A 160 12.90 1.43 -15.52
CA PRO A 160 12.77 2.58 -16.41
C PRO A 160 12.60 2.13 -17.87
N LEU A 161 11.62 2.73 -18.54
CA LEU A 161 11.35 2.56 -19.98
C LEU A 161 12.63 2.85 -20.77
N GLY A 162 13.27 1.80 -21.30
CA GLY A 162 14.42 1.92 -22.20
C GLY A 162 15.54 0.89 -21.98
N ALA A 163 15.63 0.27 -20.81
CA ALA A 163 16.63 -0.76 -20.55
C ALA A 163 16.13 -2.14 -20.99
N LYS A 164 16.35 -2.48 -22.27
CA LYS A 164 16.40 -3.90 -22.64
C LYS A 164 17.47 -4.56 -21.76
N GLU A 165 17.16 -5.75 -21.23
CA GLU A 165 18.10 -6.76 -20.67
C GLU A 165 18.16 -7.01 -19.15
N LYS A 166 17.34 -6.38 -18.28
CA LYS A 166 17.24 -6.85 -16.88
C LYS A 166 15.86 -7.44 -16.54
N PRO A 167 15.78 -8.60 -15.86
CA PRO A 167 14.53 -9.10 -15.31
C PRO A 167 13.86 -8.01 -14.46
N GLN A 168 12.54 -7.85 -14.59
CA GLN A 168 11.77 -7.00 -13.69
C GLN A 168 11.84 -7.62 -12.29
N GLU A 169 12.67 -7.05 -11.43
CA GLU A 169 12.92 -7.55 -10.08
C GLU A 169 11.77 -7.17 -9.15
N ALA A 170 11.41 -8.04 -8.20
CA ALA A 170 10.39 -7.71 -7.22
C ALA A 170 10.82 -6.54 -6.32
N SER A 171 9.85 -5.79 -5.80
CA SER A 171 10.08 -4.73 -4.81
C SER A 171 9.08 -4.82 -3.67
N LEU A 172 9.55 -4.65 -2.44
CA LEU A 172 8.72 -4.61 -1.24
C LEU A 172 9.14 -3.45 -0.35
N GLU A 173 8.18 -2.60 0.01
CA GLU A 173 8.34 -1.51 0.97
C GLU A 173 7.52 -1.84 2.21
N TYR A 174 8.14 -1.76 3.38
CA TYR A 174 7.49 -1.89 4.69
C TYR A 174 7.64 -0.60 5.47
N THR A 175 6.56 -0.13 6.07
CA THR A 175 6.54 0.98 7.03
C THR A 175 5.81 0.53 8.27
N GLY A 176 6.44 0.67 9.43
CA GLY A 176 5.81 0.36 10.72
C GLY A 176 6.54 1.01 11.90
N PRO A 177 6.11 0.72 13.14
CA PRO A 177 6.81 1.16 14.36
C PRO A 177 8.27 0.74 14.41
N GLU A 178 8.60 -0.36 13.74
CA GLU A 178 9.95 -0.91 13.68
C GLU A 178 10.85 -0.17 12.68
N GLY A 179 10.28 0.69 11.84
CA GLY A 179 11.00 1.51 10.88
C GLY A 179 10.45 1.43 9.46
N HIS A 180 11.21 2.02 8.55
CA HIS A 180 10.96 2.00 7.11
C HIS A 180 12.04 1.15 6.44
N PHE A 181 11.61 0.18 5.63
CA PHE A 181 12.50 -0.75 4.97
C PHE A 181 12.08 -0.96 3.52
N VAL A 182 13.05 -0.96 2.61
CA VAL A 182 12.84 -1.20 1.18
C VAL A 182 13.72 -2.37 0.75
N PHE A 183 13.09 -3.35 0.10
CA PHE A 183 13.71 -4.57 -0.38
C PHE A 183 13.55 -4.68 -1.88
N ARG A 184 14.56 -5.24 -2.56
CA ARG A 184 14.53 -5.46 -4.00
C ARG A 184 15.16 -6.80 -4.39
N GLY A 185 14.65 -7.37 -5.48
CA GLY A 185 15.25 -8.53 -6.15
C GLY A 185 15.54 -9.68 -5.18
N ALA A 186 16.81 -10.04 -5.06
CA ALA A 186 17.27 -11.18 -4.24
C ALA A 186 17.04 -11.02 -2.72
N GLN A 187 16.73 -9.81 -2.23
CA GLN A 187 16.35 -9.59 -0.83
C GLN A 187 14.93 -10.09 -0.53
N ILE A 188 14.14 -10.39 -1.56
CA ILE A 188 12.76 -10.85 -1.46
C ILE A 188 12.68 -12.30 -1.89
N THR A 189 12.25 -13.16 -0.98
CA THR A 189 11.94 -14.56 -1.30
C THR A 189 10.46 -14.67 -1.68
N GLN A 190 10.16 -15.32 -2.80
CA GLN A 190 8.79 -15.66 -3.19
C GLN A 190 8.68 -17.18 -3.33
N GLN A 191 7.81 -17.78 -2.53
CA GLN A 191 7.60 -19.22 -2.51
C GLN A 191 6.13 -19.54 -2.79
N GLN A 192 5.86 -20.35 -3.81
CA GLN A 192 4.51 -20.81 -4.08
C GLN A 192 4.06 -21.82 -3.01
N THR A 193 2.87 -21.63 -2.46
CA THR A 193 2.23 -22.51 -1.49
C THR A 193 0.78 -22.81 -1.89
N VAL A 194 0.12 -23.71 -1.16
CA VAL A 194 -1.31 -24.02 -1.34
C VAL A 194 -2.23 -22.85 -0.99
N ALA A 195 -1.78 -21.92 -0.14
CA ALA A 195 -2.55 -20.75 0.28
C ALA A 195 -2.31 -19.53 -0.62
N GLY A 196 -1.41 -19.64 -1.59
CA GLY A 196 -0.91 -18.53 -2.41
C GLY A 196 0.60 -18.40 -2.34
N THR A 197 1.13 -17.22 -2.60
CA THR A 197 2.58 -16.95 -2.60
C THR A 197 3.01 -16.45 -1.22
N LEU A 198 3.99 -17.10 -0.60
CA LEU A 198 4.66 -16.59 0.59
C LEU A 198 5.78 -15.65 0.14
N VAL A 199 5.66 -14.36 0.50
CA VAL A 199 6.66 -13.34 0.23
C VAL A 199 7.42 -13.07 1.53
N SER A 200 8.74 -13.14 1.55
CA SER A 200 9.53 -12.99 2.78
C SER A 200 10.75 -12.10 2.60
N VAL A 201 11.03 -11.29 3.62
CA VAL A 201 12.14 -10.36 3.69
C VAL A 201 12.77 -10.41 5.09
N ASN A 202 14.06 -10.08 5.17
CA ASN A 202 14.83 -10.09 6.40
C ASN A 202 15.34 -8.67 6.70
N PHE A 203 14.99 -8.12 7.86
CA PHE A 203 15.32 -6.75 8.27
C PHE A 203 16.72 -6.64 8.93
N ARG A 204 17.74 -7.37 8.43
CA ARG A 204 19.10 -7.28 9.01
C ARG A 204 19.68 -5.87 8.83
N SER A 205 20.04 -5.25 9.95
CA SER A 205 20.87 -4.04 10.03
C SER A 205 22.39 -4.34 9.98
N GLY A 206 22.80 -5.62 10.10
CA GLY A 206 24.19 -6.05 9.89
C GLY A 206 25.09 -6.01 11.13
N ALA A 207 24.59 -5.55 12.28
CA ALA A 207 25.28 -5.68 13.57
C ALA A 207 25.01 -7.05 14.22
N ALA A 208 26.05 -7.72 14.75
CA ALA A 208 25.97 -9.07 15.29
C ALA A 208 25.10 -9.22 16.55
N ASP A 209 24.88 -8.11 17.27
CA ASP A 209 24.15 -8.07 18.56
C ASP A 209 22.75 -7.46 18.44
N GLU A 210 22.31 -7.12 17.22
CA GLU A 210 20.99 -6.51 17.01
C GLU A 210 19.91 -7.60 16.85
N PRO A 211 18.72 -7.44 17.48
CA PRO A 211 17.63 -8.37 17.29
C PRO A 211 17.30 -8.54 15.80
N SER A 212 17.31 -9.78 15.33
CA SER A 212 16.95 -10.09 13.95
C SER A 212 15.43 -10.03 13.82
N MET A 213 14.94 -9.28 12.84
CA MET A 213 13.52 -9.26 12.52
C MET A 213 13.31 -9.76 11.10
N ASP A 214 12.31 -10.61 10.88
CA ASP A 214 11.87 -11.06 9.56
C ASP A 214 10.38 -10.74 9.37
N PHE A 215 9.99 -10.53 8.13
CA PHE A 215 8.59 -10.39 7.75
C PHE A 215 8.24 -11.38 6.64
N ALA A 216 7.13 -12.08 6.82
CA ALA A 216 6.52 -12.93 5.81
C ALA A 216 5.07 -12.51 5.55
N LEU A 217 4.71 -12.32 4.28
CA LEU A 217 3.36 -12.01 3.82
C LEU A 217 2.80 -13.22 3.08
N VAL A 218 1.61 -13.66 3.47
CA VAL A 218 0.83 -14.60 2.67
C VAL A 218 0.09 -13.79 1.61
N LEU A 219 0.36 -14.04 0.33
CA LEU A 219 -0.32 -13.41 -0.78
C LEU A 219 -1.28 -14.42 -1.44
N PRO A 220 -2.58 -14.39 -1.15
CA PRO A 220 -3.53 -15.28 -1.78
C PRO A 220 -3.58 -15.03 -3.30
N PRO A 221 -4.00 -16.02 -4.11
CA PRO A 221 -4.25 -15.79 -5.52
C PRO A 221 -5.40 -14.78 -5.68
N VAL A 222 -5.12 -13.66 -6.34
CA VAL A 222 -6.10 -12.61 -6.62
C VAL A 222 -6.30 -12.51 -8.13
N GLU A 223 -7.54 -12.70 -8.58
CA GLU A 223 -7.92 -12.55 -9.98
C GLU A 223 -8.77 -11.29 -10.15
N LEU A 224 -8.22 -10.26 -10.79
CA LEU A 224 -8.92 -8.98 -11.00
C LEU A 224 -10.08 -9.10 -11.99
N GLY A 225 -10.07 -10.10 -12.88
CA GLY A 225 -11.07 -10.23 -13.93
C GLY A 225 -11.07 -9.01 -14.86
N GLU A 226 -12.23 -8.34 -14.95
CA GLU A 226 -12.39 -7.08 -15.70
C GLU A 226 -12.10 -5.83 -14.84
N GLU A 227 -12.06 -5.98 -13.52
CA GLU A 227 -11.79 -4.88 -12.59
C GLU A 227 -10.30 -4.48 -12.67
N LEU A 228 -10.02 -3.23 -12.30
CA LEU A 228 -8.64 -2.72 -12.19
C LEU A 228 -8.08 -2.90 -10.78
N ARG A 229 -8.94 -3.15 -9.80
CA ARG A 229 -8.59 -3.26 -8.38
C ARG A 229 -9.53 -4.23 -7.68
N GLN A 230 -9.02 -4.99 -6.71
CA GLN A 230 -9.81 -5.88 -5.86
C GLN A 230 -9.30 -5.83 -4.42
N ASN A 231 -10.22 -5.67 -3.46
CA ASN A 231 -9.91 -5.75 -2.04
C ASN A 231 -9.95 -7.20 -1.57
N PHE A 232 -9.06 -7.57 -0.66
CA PHE A 232 -9.00 -8.89 -0.04
C PHE A 232 -8.42 -8.80 1.36
N LYS A 233 -8.50 -9.89 2.11
CA LYS A 233 -7.88 -9.99 3.44
C LYS A 233 -6.77 -11.02 3.40
N THR A 234 -5.70 -10.76 4.13
CA THR A 234 -4.61 -11.70 4.31
C THR A 234 -3.93 -11.50 5.65
N MET A 235 -2.81 -12.17 5.87
CA MET A 235 -2.01 -12.05 7.08
C MET A 235 -0.53 -11.84 6.74
N GLY A 236 0.11 -11.01 7.55
CA GLY A 236 1.55 -10.93 7.71
C GLY A 236 2.00 -11.67 8.96
N ILE A 237 3.24 -12.12 8.97
CA ILE A 237 3.89 -12.79 10.08
C ILE A 237 5.17 -12.02 10.33
N LEU A 238 5.26 -11.39 11.49
CA LEU A 238 6.45 -10.70 11.96
C LEU A 238 7.19 -11.65 12.92
N ILE A 239 8.48 -11.85 12.68
CA ILE A 239 9.31 -12.79 13.43
C ILE A 239 10.39 -11.98 14.12
N HIS A 240 10.45 -12.05 15.44
CA HIS A 240 11.50 -11.42 16.24
C HIS A 240 12.42 -12.48 16.83
N GLY A 241 13.70 -12.42 16.47
CA GLY A 241 14.79 -13.16 17.08
C GLY A 241 15.62 -12.24 17.98
N ARG A 242 15.88 -12.67 19.22
CA ARG A 242 16.85 -11.99 20.08
C ARG A 242 18.26 -12.38 19.61
N GLY A 243 19.14 -11.37 19.46
CA GLY A 243 20.55 -11.56 19.14
C GLY A 243 21.26 -12.47 20.15
N PHE A 244 22.45 -12.96 19.77
CA PHE A 244 23.24 -13.92 20.55
C PHE A 244 23.57 -13.38 21.96
N VAL A 245 22.78 -13.74 22.97
CA VAL A 245 23.18 -13.58 24.37
C VAL A 245 23.89 -14.87 24.74
N VAL A 246 25.21 -14.77 24.91
CA VAL A 246 26.03 -15.82 25.51
C VAL A 246 25.44 -16.11 26.88
N ASP A 247 25.07 -17.37 27.08
CA ASP A 247 24.56 -17.95 28.31
C ASP A 247 23.07 -17.65 28.59
N HIS A 248 22.18 -18.55 28.14
CA HIS A 248 21.11 -19.22 28.91
C HIS A 248 20.31 -20.12 27.96
N THR A 249 19.95 -21.32 28.43
CA THR A 249 19.09 -22.30 27.75
C THR A 249 17.82 -21.66 27.17
N GLY A 250 17.63 -21.78 25.85
CA GLY A 250 16.35 -21.48 25.17
C GLY A 250 16.26 -20.11 24.48
N ALA A 251 16.81 -20.00 23.26
CA ALA A 251 16.48 -18.89 22.37
C ALA A 251 14.97 -18.93 22.06
N GLN A 252 14.21 -17.96 22.57
CA GLN A 252 12.77 -17.88 22.36
C GLN A 252 12.49 -17.04 21.11
N LEU A 253 12.15 -17.72 20.02
CA LEU A 253 11.64 -17.10 18.80
C LEU A 253 10.20 -16.67 19.05
N THR A 254 9.91 -15.38 18.89
CA THR A 254 8.55 -14.84 19.07
C THR A 254 7.98 -14.45 17.72
N TYR A 255 6.78 -14.93 17.43
CA TYR A 255 6.05 -14.65 16.21
C TYR A 255 4.82 -13.83 16.54
N GLU A 256 4.54 -12.83 15.72
CA GLU A 256 3.33 -12.04 15.75
C GLU A 256 2.61 -12.19 14.41
N THR A 257 1.31 -12.48 14.45
CA THR A 257 0.47 -12.48 13.25
C THR A 257 -0.25 -11.16 13.15
N VAL A 258 -0.11 -10.51 12.00
CA VAL A 258 -0.72 -9.22 11.68
C VAL A 258 -1.83 -9.46 10.67
N ASN A 259 -3.07 -9.14 11.03
CA ASN A 259 -4.18 -9.18 10.07
C ASN A 259 -4.06 -8.00 9.12
N LEU A 260 -4.01 -8.28 7.82
CA LEU A 260 -3.79 -7.29 6.79
C LEU A 260 -5.01 -7.18 5.86
N GLU A 261 -5.44 -5.94 5.61
CA GLU A 261 -6.35 -5.59 4.54
C GLU A 261 -5.52 -5.28 3.29
N GLY A 262 -5.74 -6.05 2.23
CA GLY A 262 -5.01 -5.99 0.98
C GLY A 262 -5.84 -5.36 -0.14
N ILE A 263 -5.18 -4.60 -1.00
CA ILE A 263 -5.71 -4.11 -2.27
C ILE A 263 -4.76 -4.60 -3.36
N ALA A 264 -5.29 -5.36 -4.32
CA ALA A 264 -4.58 -5.79 -5.52
C ALA A 264 -4.97 -4.86 -6.67
N GLU A 265 -4.02 -4.34 -7.41
CA GLU A 265 -4.25 -3.37 -8.48
C GLU A 265 -3.46 -3.71 -9.73
N TYR A 266 -4.06 -3.47 -10.89
CA TYR A 266 -3.36 -3.42 -12.16
C TYR A 266 -3.04 -1.98 -12.51
N ILE A 267 -1.75 -1.64 -12.47
CA ILE A 267 -1.24 -0.34 -12.93
C ILE A 267 -0.78 -0.51 -14.36
N PRO A 268 -1.48 0.09 -15.36
CA PRO A 268 -1.03 0.04 -16.74
C PRO A 268 0.32 0.76 -16.86
N VAL A 269 1.28 0.07 -17.46
CA VAL A 269 2.53 0.70 -17.90
C VAL A 269 2.18 1.57 -19.13
N LEU A 270 2.34 2.88 -19.00
CA LEU A 270 2.13 3.85 -20.08
C LEU A 270 3.39 3.99 -20.94
#